data_AF-R0IH30-F1
#
_entry.id   AF-R0IH30-F1
#
_cell.length_a   1.000
_cell.length_b   1.000
_cell.length_c   1.000
_cell.angle_alpha   90.00
_cell.angle_beta   90.00
_cell.angle_gamma   90.00
#
_symmetry.space_group_name_H-M   'P 1'
#
loop_
_entity.id
_entity.type
_entity.pdbx_description
1 polymer ?
#
loop_
_entity_poly.entity_id
_entity_poly.type
_entity_poly.pdbx_seq_one_letter_code
_entity_poly.pdbx_strand_id
1 'polypeptide(L)'
;MFSRATILLGLSASATAHMIMNYPVPYGKATLNSSPLAPGDFPCKQRPGVYDVTEMNQWNAGETKTISFTGSAVHGGGSCQFSITTDPQPSEKSQWKVIQSVVGGCPSNVTGNLTPADPDGHGAATFPVEMPTDIPDGQYTFAWTWLNKVGNREFYMNCAPIQVGSGAAKASTKSVSAALSTLPDMFVANLPATECATAEDEDFNYPEPGKNLVEGHGAALGDKLTGSGCSTMTKMGAGNGQLGTPTQPDASQPNASQPAAGQPVASQPAASSPPAATSGYPALPPNGGGIFAPGASSAPASKPTPAPAPVAPKPSSAPEQPTSTAAPQKPSTPQTPSTPGNGSSAPSGGSGCHPCTTDGAVVCIGTSQFGLCNHGCAVPQALANGMSCSGGAVVASVKRSVKFPRAHLHRRHAASHFI
;
A
#
# COMPACT_ATOMS: atom_id res chain seq x y z
N MET A 1 34.51 -50.85 10.00
CA MET A 1 33.18 -50.61 9.39
C MET A 1 32.79 -49.18 9.71
N PHE A 2 32.95 -48.27 8.75
CA PHE A 2 32.72 -46.83 8.94
C PHE A 2 31.26 -46.50 8.63
N SER A 3 30.49 -46.08 9.63
CA SER A 3 29.13 -45.60 9.45
C SER A 3 29.17 -44.19 8.88
N ARG A 4 28.71 -44.02 7.64
CA ARG A 4 28.57 -42.71 6.98
C ARG A 4 27.37 -41.99 7.59
N ALA A 5 27.63 -40.93 8.36
CA ALA A 5 26.62 -39.97 8.76
C ALA A 5 26.35 -39.03 7.57
N THR A 6 25.22 -39.24 6.89
CA THR A 6 24.73 -38.32 5.87
C THR A 6 24.04 -37.15 6.58
N ILE A 7 24.77 -36.05 6.77
CA ILE A 7 24.17 -34.79 7.21
C ILE A 7 23.48 -34.19 5.98
N LEU A 8 22.14 -34.26 5.91
CA LEU A 8 21.37 -33.42 5.01
C LEU A 8 21.44 -31.98 5.53
N LEU A 9 22.33 -31.16 4.97
CA LEU A 9 22.17 -29.71 4.98
C LEU A 9 20.95 -29.39 4.12
N GLY A 10 19.81 -29.12 4.74
CA GLY A 10 18.71 -28.44 4.08
C GLY A 10 19.16 -27.01 3.77
N LEU A 11 19.66 -26.78 2.55
CA LEU A 11 19.73 -25.43 1.99
C LEU A 11 18.29 -24.95 1.83
N SER A 12 17.77 -24.23 2.83
CA SER A 12 16.71 -23.27 2.61
C SER A 12 17.26 -22.23 1.63
N ALA A 13 16.99 -22.44 0.34
CA ALA A 13 17.24 -21.45 -0.69
C ALA A 13 16.35 -20.24 -0.37
N SER A 14 16.93 -19.26 0.33
CA SER A 14 16.33 -17.93 0.45
C SER A 14 16.19 -17.42 -0.98
N ALA A 15 14.99 -17.45 -1.55
CA ALA A 15 14.77 -16.98 -2.91
C ALA A 15 15.12 -15.49 -2.97
N THR A 16 16.30 -15.17 -3.52
CA THR A 16 16.78 -13.78 -3.69
C THR A 16 16.08 -13.06 -4.85
N ALA A 17 15.04 -13.65 -5.42
CA ALA A 17 14.38 -13.19 -6.64
C ALA A 17 12.97 -12.64 -6.43
N HIS A 18 12.66 -12.19 -5.21
CA HIS A 18 11.41 -11.50 -4.91
C HIS A 18 11.31 -10.15 -5.63
N MET A 19 10.17 -9.49 -5.54
CA MET A 19 9.84 -8.35 -6.40
C MET A 19 10.27 -7.02 -5.78
N ILE A 20 10.85 -6.15 -6.59
CA ILE A 20 11.17 -4.75 -6.30
C ILE A 20 10.49 -3.86 -7.35
N MET A 21 9.99 -2.70 -6.97
CA MET A 21 9.54 -1.66 -7.90
C MET A 21 10.73 -1.07 -8.66
N ASN A 22 10.68 -1.10 -10.00
CA ASN A 22 11.72 -0.54 -10.86
C ASN A 22 11.37 0.87 -11.34
N TYR A 23 10.11 1.09 -11.73
CA TYR A 23 9.56 2.41 -12.02
C TYR A 23 8.28 2.63 -11.21
N PRO A 24 8.09 3.81 -10.57
CA PRO A 24 9.07 4.90 -10.43
C PRO A 24 10.36 4.44 -9.73
N VAL A 25 11.47 5.12 -10.01
CA VAL A 25 12.78 4.80 -9.44
C VAL A 25 12.70 4.96 -7.92
N PRO A 26 12.91 3.89 -7.12
CA PRO A 26 12.76 3.97 -5.67
C PRO A 26 13.82 4.86 -5.00
N TYR A 27 13.49 5.33 -3.79
CA TYR A 27 14.52 5.87 -2.90
C TYR A 27 15.56 4.80 -2.54
N GLY A 28 16.81 5.24 -2.35
CA GLY A 28 17.91 4.40 -1.89
C GLY A 28 18.06 3.13 -2.73
N LYS A 29 17.93 3.23 -4.06
CA LYS A 29 17.87 2.07 -4.98
C LYS A 29 19.04 1.11 -4.78
N ALA A 30 20.24 1.66 -4.55
CA ALA A 30 21.46 0.87 -4.35
C ALA A 30 21.42 -0.05 -3.11
N THR A 31 20.60 0.27 -2.11
CA THR A 31 20.48 -0.51 -0.85
C THR A 31 19.12 -1.20 -0.71
N LEU A 32 18.22 -1.03 -1.68
CA LEU A 32 16.90 -1.65 -1.67
C LEU A 32 17.03 -3.15 -1.98
N ASN A 33 16.39 -3.98 -1.16
CA ASN A 33 16.32 -5.43 -1.37
C ASN A 33 14.89 -5.86 -1.70
N SER A 34 14.78 -7.10 -2.20
CA SER A 34 13.53 -7.69 -2.64
C SER A 34 12.73 -8.36 -1.52
N SER A 35 13.24 -8.43 -0.29
CA SER A 35 12.55 -9.11 0.80
C SER A 35 11.20 -8.47 1.11
N PRO A 36 10.24 -9.19 1.68
CA PRO A 36 9.08 -8.56 2.31
C PRO A 36 9.50 -7.63 3.45
N LEU A 37 8.57 -6.85 3.94
CA LEU A 37 8.80 -5.89 5.01
C LEU A 37 8.82 -6.61 6.38
N ALA A 38 9.82 -6.33 7.22
CA ALA A 38 9.79 -6.73 8.61
C ALA A 38 9.02 -5.67 9.43
N PRO A 39 8.35 -6.01 10.54
CA PRO A 39 7.52 -5.05 11.29
C PRO A 39 8.24 -3.74 11.66
N GLY A 40 9.51 -3.82 12.04
CA GLY A 40 10.32 -2.63 12.40
C GLY A 40 10.79 -1.77 11.22
N ASP A 41 10.58 -2.24 9.99
CA ASP A 41 11.04 -1.55 8.77
C ASP A 41 9.92 -0.73 8.12
N PHE A 42 8.77 -0.55 8.78
CA PHE A 42 7.64 0.21 8.26
C PHE A 42 7.77 1.71 8.53
N PRO A 43 7.40 2.58 7.56
CA PRO A 43 7.10 2.31 6.15
C PRO A 43 8.38 2.20 5.29
N CYS A 44 8.26 1.92 3.99
CA CYS A 44 9.34 2.10 3.00
C CYS A 44 10.63 1.28 3.16
N LYS A 45 10.63 0.25 4.02
CA LYS A 45 11.80 -0.59 4.33
C LYS A 45 12.93 0.22 4.98
N GLN A 46 12.66 0.74 6.17
CA GLN A 46 13.60 1.56 6.95
C GLN A 46 15.00 0.91 7.01
N ARG A 47 16.01 1.70 6.61
CA ARG A 47 17.42 1.31 6.54
C ARG A 47 18.29 2.56 6.37
N PRO A 48 19.61 2.49 6.59
CA PRO A 48 20.50 3.61 6.25
C PRO A 48 20.33 4.04 4.79
N GLY A 49 20.12 5.35 4.56
CA GLY A 49 19.90 5.91 3.22
C GLY A 49 18.54 5.59 2.60
N VAL A 50 17.54 5.17 3.39
CA VAL A 50 16.20 4.78 2.88
C VAL A 50 15.53 5.88 2.04
N TYR A 51 15.81 7.16 2.31
CA TYR A 51 15.26 8.31 1.60
C TYR A 51 16.27 9.06 0.74
N ASP A 52 17.41 8.43 0.42
CA ASP A 52 18.35 8.99 -0.55
C ASP A 52 17.68 9.03 -1.92
N VAL A 53 17.57 10.23 -2.50
CA VAL A 53 16.98 10.41 -3.84
C VAL A 53 17.97 9.87 -4.86
N THR A 54 17.68 8.68 -5.41
CA THR A 54 18.43 8.13 -6.56
C THR A 54 18.11 8.90 -7.83
N GLU A 55 16.81 9.13 -8.07
CA GLU A 55 16.28 9.93 -9.16
C GLU A 55 14.94 10.51 -8.71
N MET A 56 14.69 11.81 -8.95
CA MET A 56 13.40 12.43 -8.69
C MET A 56 12.46 12.12 -9.86
N ASN A 57 11.38 11.38 -9.62
CA ASN A 57 10.47 10.96 -10.68
C ASN A 57 9.48 12.08 -11.00
N GLN A 58 9.58 12.67 -12.19
CA GLN A 58 8.60 13.65 -12.67
C GLN A 58 7.30 12.95 -13.06
N TRP A 59 6.21 13.34 -12.41
CA TRP A 59 4.88 12.77 -12.65
C TRP A 59 3.83 13.84 -12.40
N ASN A 60 3.37 14.49 -13.47
CA ASN A 60 2.46 15.63 -13.36
C ASN A 60 1.02 15.18 -13.06
N ALA A 61 0.21 16.12 -12.57
CA ALA A 61 -1.21 15.89 -12.31
C ALA A 61 -1.94 15.40 -13.57
N GLY A 62 -2.76 14.35 -13.44
CA GLY A 62 -3.48 13.72 -14.56
C GLY A 62 -2.61 12.94 -15.55
N GLU A 63 -1.29 12.90 -15.36
CA GLU A 63 -0.41 12.09 -16.19
C GLU A 63 -0.50 10.62 -15.77
N THR A 64 -0.48 9.73 -16.75
CA THR A 64 -0.39 8.29 -16.52
C THR A 64 1.05 7.83 -16.69
N LYS A 65 1.57 7.12 -15.68
CA LYS A 65 2.86 6.44 -15.76
C LYS A 65 2.69 4.93 -15.58
N THR A 66 3.61 4.17 -16.16
CA THR A 66 3.59 2.72 -16.12
C THR A 66 4.51 2.20 -15.02
N ILE A 67 3.92 1.70 -13.95
CA ILE A 67 4.64 1.05 -12.84
C ILE A 67 5.20 -0.29 -13.33
N SER A 68 6.47 -0.55 -13.03
CA SER A 68 7.18 -1.77 -13.43
C SER A 68 8.02 -2.34 -12.30
N PHE A 69 8.41 -3.61 -12.41
CA PHE A 69 9.10 -4.34 -11.35
C PHE A 69 10.36 -5.06 -11.86
N THR A 70 11.18 -5.48 -10.91
CA THR A 70 12.36 -6.34 -11.10
C THR A 70 12.26 -7.51 -10.13
N GLY A 71 12.60 -8.71 -10.59
CA GLY A 71 12.47 -9.97 -9.86
C GLY A 71 11.66 -11.01 -10.63
N SER A 72 11.54 -12.21 -10.06
CA SER A 72 10.82 -13.34 -10.66
C SER A 72 9.83 -14.04 -9.74
N ALA A 73 9.91 -13.85 -8.42
CA ALA A 73 9.03 -14.50 -7.45
C ALA A 73 7.77 -13.66 -7.20
N VAL A 74 6.80 -13.81 -8.10
CA VAL A 74 5.52 -13.09 -8.08
C VAL A 74 4.45 -13.78 -7.23
N HIS A 75 4.73 -14.92 -6.60
CA HIS A 75 3.85 -15.61 -5.64
C HIS A 75 2.41 -15.86 -6.12
N GLY A 76 2.24 -16.21 -7.40
CA GLY A 76 0.91 -16.41 -8.00
C GLY A 76 0.09 -15.12 -8.16
N GLY A 77 0.73 -13.95 -7.96
CA GLY A 77 0.08 -12.66 -7.92
C GLY A 77 -0.34 -12.26 -6.50
N GLY A 78 -1.59 -11.87 -6.35
CA GLY A 78 -2.12 -11.18 -5.19
C GLY A 78 -2.62 -9.78 -5.55
N SER A 79 -2.68 -8.92 -4.54
CA SER A 79 -3.30 -7.61 -4.65
C SER A 79 -2.34 -6.51 -4.24
N CYS A 80 -2.40 -5.37 -4.94
CA CYS A 80 -1.52 -4.23 -4.70
C CYS A 80 -2.32 -2.94 -4.47
N GLN A 81 -1.73 -2.01 -3.73
CA GLN A 81 -2.16 -0.61 -3.75
C GLN A 81 -1.01 0.27 -4.19
N PHE A 82 -1.37 1.33 -4.90
CA PHE A 82 -0.49 2.43 -5.26
C PHE A 82 -0.96 3.65 -4.48
N SER A 83 -0.10 4.16 -3.61
CA SER A 83 -0.46 5.19 -2.63
C SER A 83 0.49 6.37 -2.67
N ILE A 84 0.04 7.53 -2.24
CA ILE A 84 0.85 8.75 -2.14
C ILE A 84 0.75 9.34 -0.73
N THR A 85 1.85 9.89 -0.22
CA THR A 85 1.87 10.74 0.96
C THR A 85 2.61 12.06 0.67
N THR A 86 2.31 13.11 1.44
CA THR A 86 2.99 14.41 1.35
C THR A 86 4.38 14.40 1.95
N ASP A 87 4.70 13.37 2.74
CA ASP A 87 5.93 13.32 3.51
C ASP A 87 7.10 12.84 2.64
N PRO A 88 8.18 13.64 2.49
CA PRO A 88 9.36 13.24 1.71
C PRO A 88 10.17 12.15 2.44
N GLN A 89 10.00 12.05 3.76
CA GLN A 89 10.59 11.01 4.60
C GLN A 89 9.49 10.40 5.48
N PRO A 90 8.68 9.48 4.95
CA PRO A 90 7.55 8.93 5.69
C PRO A 90 7.96 8.26 7.01
N SER A 91 7.02 8.20 7.93
CA SER A 91 7.13 7.45 9.19
C SER A 91 5.82 6.71 9.44
N GLU A 92 5.73 5.98 10.56
CA GLU A 92 4.47 5.35 11.00
C GLU A 92 3.31 6.37 11.19
N LYS A 93 3.63 7.67 11.30
CA LYS A 93 2.64 8.74 11.43
C LYS A 93 2.16 9.28 10.09
N SER A 94 2.84 8.95 9.00
CA SER A 94 2.52 9.46 7.67
C SER A 94 1.19 8.88 7.18
N GLN A 95 0.32 9.76 6.70
CA GLN A 95 -0.93 9.36 6.08
C GLN A 95 -0.69 9.05 4.59
N TRP A 96 -1.09 7.86 4.17
CA TRP A 96 -0.97 7.37 2.80
C TRP A 96 -2.35 7.28 2.16
N LYS A 97 -2.50 7.88 0.99
CA LYS A 97 -3.76 7.92 0.25
C LYS A 97 -3.67 7.07 -1.01
N VAL A 98 -4.57 6.12 -1.16
CA VAL A 98 -4.58 5.18 -2.29
C VAL A 98 -5.09 5.89 -3.54
N ILE A 99 -4.27 5.92 -4.59
CA ILE A 99 -4.66 6.47 -5.90
C ILE A 99 -5.15 5.39 -6.86
N GLN A 100 -4.74 4.12 -6.66
CA GLN A 100 -5.22 2.97 -7.43
C GLN A 100 -5.02 1.67 -6.65
N SER A 101 -6.00 0.76 -6.73
CA SER A 101 -5.89 -0.61 -6.24
C SER A 101 -5.93 -1.60 -7.39
N VAL A 102 -5.15 -2.66 -7.30
CA VAL A 102 -5.21 -3.82 -8.19
C VAL A 102 -5.56 -5.05 -7.35
N VAL A 103 -6.69 -5.68 -7.61
CA VAL A 103 -7.12 -6.91 -6.93
C VAL A 103 -6.93 -8.10 -7.87
N GLY A 104 -5.97 -8.94 -7.53
CA GLY A 104 -5.54 -10.07 -8.36
C GLY A 104 -4.60 -9.68 -9.51
N GLY A 105 -3.69 -10.61 -9.83
CA GLY A 105 -2.74 -10.46 -10.93
C GLY A 105 -1.63 -9.44 -10.72
N CYS A 106 -1.44 -8.94 -9.49
CA CYS A 106 -0.32 -8.06 -9.15
C CYS A 106 0.72 -8.79 -8.29
N PRO A 107 2.03 -8.72 -8.63
CA PRO A 107 2.63 -8.02 -9.77
C PRO A 107 2.56 -8.78 -11.11
N SER A 108 2.08 -10.01 -11.12
CA SER A 108 1.76 -10.74 -12.36
C SER A 108 0.74 -11.85 -12.09
N ASN A 109 0.03 -12.30 -13.13
CA ASN A 109 -1.02 -13.33 -13.04
C ASN A 109 -0.54 -14.73 -13.50
N VAL A 110 0.77 -14.99 -13.44
CA VAL A 110 1.27 -16.35 -13.71
C VAL A 110 1.01 -17.25 -12.50
N THR A 111 0.69 -18.51 -12.76
CA THR A 111 0.62 -19.50 -11.68
C THR A 111 2.02 -19.73 -11.10
N GLY A 112 2.20 -19.47 -9.81
CA GLY A 112 3.50 -19.58 -9.14
C GLY A 112 4.42 -18.40 -9.45
N ASN A 113 5.65 -18.68 -9.89
CA ASN A 113 6.69 -17.68 -10.14
C ASN A 113 7.08 -17.63 -11.62
N LEU A 114 7.63 -16.49 -12.05
CA LEU A 114 8.19 -16.35 -13.39
C LEU A 114 9.38 -17.29 -13.57
N THR A 115 9.51 -17.86 -14.78
CA THR A 115 10.59 -18.79 -15.12
C THR A 115 11.40 -18.29 -16.32
N PRO A 116 12.73 -18.44 -16.31
CA PRO A 116 13.55 -18.93 -15.19
C PRO A 116 13.51 -17.98 -13.98
N ALA A 117 13.89 -18.49 -12.81
CA ALA A 117 14.05 -17.64 -11.63
C ALA A 117 15.22 -16.69 -11.86
N ASP A 118 14.96 -15.39 -11.71
CA ASP A 118 15.90 -14.32 -12.04
C ASP A 118 15.66 -13.11 -11.12
N PRO A 119 16.59 -12.80 -10.20
CA PRO A 119 16.46 -11.63 -9.34
C PRO A 119 16.48 -10.30 -10.11
N ASP A 120 17.06 -10.28 -11.30
CA ASP A 120 17.12 -9.12 -12.19
C ASP A 120 16.06 -9.21 -13.31
N GLY A 121 15.11 -10.14 -13.19
CA GLY A 121 14.09 -10.40 -14.20
C GLY A 121 13.11 -9.24 -14.37
N HIS A 122 12.67 -8.98 -15.60
CA HIS A 122 11.70 -7.93 -15.94
C HIS A 122 10.40 -8.48 -16.54
N GLY A 123 10.09 -9.75 -16.28
CA GLY A 123 8.94 -10.46 -16.89
C GLY A 123 7.59 -10.25 -16.18
N ALA A 124 7.54 -9.46 -15.10
CA ALA A 124 6.29 -9.17 -14.40
C ALA A 124 5.38 -8.24 -15.22
N ALA A 125 4.09 -8.21 -14.88
CA ALA A 125 3.17 -7.29 -15.52
C ALA A 125 3.51 -5.85 -15.12
N THR A 126 3.07 -4.90 -15.94
CA THR A 126 3.19 -3.47 -15.66
C THR A 126 1.82 -2.86 -15.48
N PHE A 127 1.71 -1.84 -14.63
CA PHE A 127 0.43 -1.23 -14.30
C PHE A 127 0.43 0.25 -14.68
N PRO A 128 -0.43 0.69 -15.62
CA PRO A 128 -0.67 2.11 -15.81
C PRO A 128 -1.39 2.65 -14.57
N VAL A 129 -0.84 3.72 -14.01
CA VAL A 129 -1.42 4.44 -12.88
C VAL A 129 -1.49 5.91 -13.26
N GLU A 130 -2.63 6.54 -13.02
CA GLU A 130 -2.85 7.96 -13.27
C GLU A 130 -2.69 8.75 -11.96
N MET A 131 -1.91 9.84 -12.02
CA MET A 131 -1.80 10.78 -10.90
C MET A 131 -3.11 11.58 -10.78
N PRO A 132 -3.67 11.81 -9.57
CA PRO A 132 -4.89 12.59 -9.44
C PRO A 132 -4.79 13.94 -10.15
N THR A 133 -5.80 14.29 -10.95
CA THR A 133 -5.81 15.50 -11.80
C THR A 133 -5.70 16.79 -11.00
N ASP A 134 -6.19 16.78 -9.76
CA ASP A 134 -6.26 17.95 -8.89
C ASP A 134 -5.11 18.00 -7.88
N ILE A 135 -4.13 17.08 -7.97
CA ILE A 135 -2.98 17.10 -7.07
C ILE A 135 -2.14 18.37 -7.34
N PRO A 136 -1.85 19.19 -6.32
CA PRO A 136 -1.09 20.40 -6.52
C PRO A 136 0.41 20.11 -6.71
N ASP A 137 1.13 21.06 -7.32
CA ASP A 137 2.59 21.03 -7.45
C ASP A 137 3.30 20.80 -6.09
N GLY A 138 4.20 19.84 -6.04
CA GLY A 138 4.86 19.45 -4.79
C GLY A 138 5.74 18.22 -4.96
N GLN A 139 6.60 17.99 -3.97
CA GLN A 139 7.30 16.73 -3.79
C GLN A 139 6.50 15.82 -2.87
N TYR A 140 6.30 14.59 -3.33
CA TYR A 140 5.51 13.56 -2.67
C TYR A 140 6.33 12.27 -2.58
N THR A 141 5.86 11.34 -1.76
CA THR A 141 6.35 9.96 -1.80
C THR A 141 5.25 9.05 -2.34
N PHE A 142 5.57 8.30 -3.37
CA PHE A 142 4.75 7.21 -3.90
C PHE A 142 5.13 5.90 -3.22
N ALA A 143 4.16 5.02 -2.96
CA ALA A 143 4.38 3.67 -2.48
C ALA A 143 3.65 2.66 -3.36
N TRP A 144 4.37 1.61 -3.75
CA TRP A 144 3.79 0.34 -4.15
C TRP A 144 3.73 -0.56 -2.91
N THR A 145 2.55 -1.09 -2.60
CA THR A 145 2.37 -2.14 -1.61
C THR A 145 1.75 -3.38 -2.23
N TRP A 146 2.11 -4.56 -1.72
CA TRP A 146 1.65 -5.84 -2.24
C TRP A 146 1.43 -6.87 -1.14
N LEU A 147 0.25 -7.47 -1.15
CA LEU A 147 -0.13 -8.65 -0.38
C LEU A 147 -0.09 -9.85 -1.32
N ASN A 148 0.86 -10.75 -1.10
CA ASN A 148 1.07 -11.92 -1.95
C ASN A 148 -0.04 -12.96 -1.77
N LYS A 149 -0.41 -13.62 -2.88
CA LYS A 149 -1.44 -14.67 -2.89
C LYS A 149 -0.94 -15.96 -2.25
N VAL A 150 0.19 -16.49 -2.74
CA VAL A 150 0.73 -17.81 -2.35
C VAL A 150 1.96 -17.66 -1.47
N GLY A 151 2.17 -18.57 -0.51
CA GLY A 151 3.38 -18.64 0.32
C GLY A 151 3.19 -18.05 1.72
N ASN A 152 4.28 -17.52 2.28
CA ASN A 152 4.20 -16.84 3.58
C ASN A 152 3.25 -15.64 3.49
N ARG A 153 2.52 -15.33 4.56
CA ARG A 153 1.69 -14.12 4.60
C ARG A 153 2.62 -12.92 4.74
N GLU A 154 2.87 -12.21 3.66
CA GLU A 154 3.89 -11.16 3.57
C GLU A 154 3.26 -9.83 3.14
N PHE A 155 3.96 -8.74 3.46
CA PHE A 155 3.64 -7.39 3.01
C PHE A 155 4.88 -6.80 2.35
N TYR A 156 4.79 -6.46 1.08
CA TYR A 156 5.86 -5.78 0.35
C TYR A 156 5.55 -4.30 0.28
N MET A 157 6.58 -3.46 0.38
CA MET A 157 6.45 -2.02 0.19
C MET A 157 7.74 -1.45 -0.38
N ASN A 158 7.68 -0.71 -1.48
CA ASN A 158 8.77 0.14 -1.95
C ASN A 158 8.26 1.57 -2.16
N CYS A 159 9.11 2.54 -1.88
CA CYS A 159 8.77 3.95 -1.96
C CYS A 159 9.66 4.69 -2.95
N ALA A 160 9.11 5.68 -3.65
CA ALA A 160 9.82 6.51 -4.61
C ALA A 160 9.52 8.01 -4.41
N PRO A 161 10.51 8.90 -4.62
CA PRO A 161 10.29 10.33 -4.65
C PRO A 161 9.58 10.72 -5.94
N ILE A 162 8.48 11.46 -5.81
CA ILE A 162 7.73 12.01 -6.93
C ILE A 162 7.77 13.53 -6.87
N GLN A 163 7.99 14.16 -8.01
CA GLN A 163 7.76 15.58 -8.19
C GLN A 163 6.56 15.79 -9.12
N VAL A 164 5.57 16.53 -8.62
CA VAL A 164 4.45 17.04 -9.40
C VAL A 164 4.75 18.49 -9.77
N GLY A 165 4.72 18.79 -11.06
CA GLY A 165 4.86 20.13 -11.57
C GLY A 165 6.28 20.71 -11.44
N SER A 166 6.39 22.01 -11.73
CA SER A 166 7.67 22.72 -11.80
C SER A 166 7.90 23.70 -10.64
N GLY A 167 7.00 23.71 -9.64
CA GLY A 167 7.10 24.60 -8.46
C GLY A 167 6.64 26.03 -8.70
N ALA A 168 5.90 26.27 -9.79
CA ALA A 168 5.32 27.58 -10.08
C ALA A 168 4.10 27.88 -9.20
N ALA A 169 3.31 26.86 -8.89
CA ALA A 169 2.22 26.94 -7.90
C ALA A 169 2.69 26.31 -6.58
N LYS A 170 2.38 26.94 -5.45
CA LYS A 170 2.74 26.39 -4.14
C LYS A 170 1.60 25.55 -3.58
N ALA A 171 1.80 24.25 -3.44
CA ALA A 171 0.90 23.42 -2.64
C ALA A 171 0.81 23.93 -1.20
N SER A 172 -0.38 23.78 -0.62
CA SER A 172 -0.67 24.01 0.79
C SER A 172 -1.39 22.79 1.36
N THR A 173 -1.40 22.62 2.68
CA THR A 173 -2.24 21.60 3.34
C THR A 173 -3.69 21.65 2.87
N LYS A 174 -4.25 22.85 2.62
CA LYS A 174 -5.63 23.00 2.15
C LYS A 174 -5.82 22.44 0.74
N SER A 175 -4.93 22.77 -0.20
CA SER A 175 -5.05 22.28 -1.58
C SER A 175 -4.81 20.78 -1.67
N VAL A 176 -3.88 20.24 -0.89
CA VAL A 176 -3.65 18.79 -0.83
C VAL A 176 -4.81 18.06 -0.18
N SER A 177 -5.37 18.58 0.92
CA SER A 177 -6.55 17.99 1.54
C SER A 177 -7.72 17.96 0.54
N ALA A 178 -7.94 19.02 -0.24
CA ALA A 178 -8.98 19.02 -1.26
C ALA A 178 -8.77 17.91 -2.31
N ALA A 179 -7.52 17.67 -2.73
CA ALA A 179 -7.20 16.66 -3.72
C ALA A 179 -7.24 15.21 -3.18
N LEU A 180 -6.73 14.97 -1.97
CA LEU A 180 -6.44 13.62 -1.49
C LEU A 180 -7.35 13.11 -0.35
N SER A 181 -8.05 13.98 0.38
CA SER A 181 -8.81 13.54 1.57
C SER A 181 -9.98 12.59 1.27
N THR A 182 -10.49 12.59 0.04
CA THR A 182 -11.59 11.70 -0.39
C THR A 182 -11.11 10.33 -0.85
N LEU A 183 -9.80 10.16 -1.03
CA LEU A 183 -9.19 8.86 -1.32
C LEU A 183 -9.17 8.03 -0.04
N PRO A 184 -9.15 6.69 -0.12
CA PRO A 184 -9.03 5.87 1.07
C PRO A 184 -7.59 5.86 1.61
N ASP A 185 -7.44 5.51 2.88
CA ASP A 185 -6.13 5.28 3.47
C ASP A 185 -5.55 3.94 3.00
N MET A 186 -4.23 3.85 2.91
CA MET A 186 -3.55 2.62 2.50
C MET A 186 -3.80 1.48 3.51
N PHE A 187 -4.14 0.31 3.00
CA PHE A 187 -4.37 -0.89 3.78
C PHE A 187 -3.04 -1.58 4.13
N VAL A 188 -2.94 -2.08 5.36
CA VAL A 188 -1.77 -2.84 5.83
C VAL A 188 -2.24 -4.13 6.52
N ALA A 189 -1.63 -5.24 6.17
CA ALA A 189 -1.79 -6.54 6.84
C ALA A 189 -0.45 -7.29 6.76
N ASN A 190 -0.39 -8.49 7.33
CA ASN A 190 0.78 -9.38 7.29
C ASN A 190 2.04 -8.81 7.96
N LEU A 191 1.91 -7.80 8.82
CA LEU A 191 3.03 -7.03 9.37
C LEU A 191 3.00 -6.85 10.91
N PRO A 192 3.21 -7.91 11.70
CA PRO A 192 3.45 -9.29 11.27
C PRO A 192 2.16 -10.08 11.06
N ALA A 193 2.23 -11.15 10.27
CA ALA A 193 1.11 -12.06 10.03
C ALA A 193 0.50 -12.69 11.30
N THR A 194 1.26 -12.79 12.40
CA THR A 194 0.74 -13.29 13.67
C THR A 194 -0.30 -12.37 14.30
N GLU A 195 -0.30 -11.08 13.95
CA GLU A 195 -1.24 -10.07 14.48
C GLU A 195 -2.41 -9.83 13.52
N CYS A 196 -2.13 -9.83 12.21
CA CYS A 196 -3.15 -9.83 11.18
C CYS A 196 -2.65 -10.50 9.92
N ALA A 197 -3.26 -11.63 9.55
CA ALA A 197 -2.94 -12.40 8.36
C ALA A 197 -4.11 -12.38 7.36
N THR A 198 -3.79 -12.13 6.10
CA THR A 198 -4.66 -12.48 4.96
C THR A 198 -4.73 -14.01 4.80
N ALA A 199 -5.78 -14.50 4.14
CA ALA A 199 -5.83 -15.89 3.73
C ALA A 199 -4.80 -16.20 2.61
N GLU A 200 -4.36 -17.45 2.54
CA GLU A 200 -3.58 -17.97 1.42
C GLU A 200 -4.48 -18.37 0.26
N ASP A 201 -3.94 -18.33 -0.96
CA ASP A 201 -4.62 -18.67 -2.22
C ASP A 201 -5.74 -17.71 -2.64
N GLU A 202 -5.91 -16.59 -1.92
CA GLU A 202 -6.84 -15.52 -2.23
C GLU A 202 -6.11 -14.26 -2.72
N ASP A 203 -6.69 -13.61 -3.73
CA ASP A 203 -6.35 -12.25 -4.14
C ASP A 203 -7.11 -11.29 -3.22
N PHE A 204 -6.41 -10.64 -2.29
CA PHE A 204 -7.06 -9.86 -1.23
C PHE A 204 -7.94 -8.74 -1.80
N ASN A 205 -9.22 -8.76 -1.45
CA ASN A 205 -10.20 -7.76 -1.87
C ASN A 205 -10.25 -6.64 -0.82
N TYR A 206 -9.66 -5.49 -1.15
CA TYR A 206 -9.57 -4.36 -0.23
C TYR A 206 -10.96 -3.84 0.16
N PRO A 207 -11.23 -3.60 1.47
CA PRO A 207 -12.50 -3.00 1.90
C PRO A 207 -12.73 -1.61 1.33
N GLU A 208 -11.66 -0.83 1.17
CA GLU A 208 -11.69 0.52 0.61
C GLU A 208 -10.70 0.62 -0.56
N PRO A 209 -11.03 0.09 -1.76
CA PRO A 209 -10.11 0.04 -2.90
C PRO A 209 -9.92 1.40 -3.58
N GLY A 210 -10.77 2.38 -3.29
CA GLY A 210 -10.83 3.66 -3.98
C GLY A 210 -11.63 3.59 -5.29
N LYS A 211 -11.63 4.68 -6.06
CA LYS A 211 -12.40 4.78 -7.31
C LYS A 211 -11.69 4.11 -8.49
N ASN A 212 -10.36 4.03 -8.44
CA ASN A 212 -9.53 3.42 -9.47
C ASN A 212 -9.19 1.99 -9.05
N LEU A 213 -10.10 1.07 -9.34
CA LEU A 213 -9.94 -0.36 -9.07
C LEU A 213 -9.72 -1.11 -10.37
N VAL A 214 -8.64 -1.88 -10.44
CA VAL A 214 -8.37 -2.84 -11.51
C VAL A 214 -8.52 -4.24 -10.95
N GLU A 215 -9.40 -5.05 -11.53
CA GLU A 215 -9.53 -6.46 -11.19
C GLU A 215 -8.76 -7.30 -12.22
N GLY A 216 -7.83 -8.13 -11.73
CA GLY A 216 -7.08 -9.06 -12.56
C GLY A 216 -7.99 -10.15 -13.15
N HIS A 217 -7.79 -10.49 -14.41
CA HIS A 217 -8.58 -11.53 -15.06
C HIS A 217 -8.46 -12.87 -14.31
N GLY A 218 -9.58 -13.38 -13.81
CA GLY A 218 -9.60 -14.64 -13.04
C GLY A 218 -9.11 -14.51 -11.60
N ALA A 219 -9.17 -13.31 -11.02
CA ALA A 219 -8.86 -13.08 -9.61
C ALA A 219 -9.69 -13.99 -8.69
N ALA A 220 -9.03 -14.62 -7.73
CA ALA A 220 -9.65 -15.43 -6.69
C ALA A 220 -9.90 -14.54 -5.47
N LEU A 221 -10.90 -13.66 -5.56
CA LEU A 221 -11.13 -12.63 -4.55
C LEU A 221 -11.51 -13.21 -3.18
N GLY A 222 -10.92 -12.65 -2.13
CA GLY A 222 -11.28 -12.92 -0.74
C GLY A 222 -10.81 -11.82 0.19
N ASP A 223 -11.52 -11.62 1.30
CA ASP A 223 -11.29 -10.50 2.24
C ASP A 223 -11.01 -11.00 3.66
N LYS A 224 -10.77 -12.30 3.81
CA LYS A 224 -10.64 -12.93 5.13
C LYS A 224 -9.34 -12.48 5.81
N LEU A 225 -9.52 -11.91 6.99
CA LEU A 225 -8.44 -11.55 7.91
C LEU A 225 -8.51 -12.40 9.18
N THR A 226 -7.35 -12.78 9.70
CA THR A 226 -7.22 -13.54 10.95
C THR A 226 -6.17 -12.93 11.86
N GLY A 227 -6.50 -12.76 13.14
CA GLY A 227 -5.60 -12.19 14.14
C GLY A 227 -6.25 -11.07 14.94
N SER A 228 -5.88 -10.96 16.22
CA SER A 228 -6.45 -9.96 17.14
C SER A 228 -6.01 -8.52 16.82
N GLY A 229 -4.89 -8.35 16.13
CA GLY A 229 -4.32 -7.05 15.79
C GLY A 229 -4.87 -6.43 14.50
N CYS A 230 -5.79 -7.09 13.79
CA CYS A 230 -6.31 -6.60 12.50
C CYS A 230 -6.98 -5.22 12.59
N SER A 231 -7.72 -4.93 13.65
CA SER A 231 -8.38 -3.62 13.82
C SER A 231 -7.40 -2.44 13.91
N THR A 232 -6.17 -2.70 14.35
CA THR A 232 -5.08 -1.72 14.42
C THR A 232 -4.24 -1.74 13.14
N MET A 233 -3.80 -2.93 12.70
CA MET A 233 -2.87 -3.06 11.57
C MET A 233 -3.45 -2.51 10.27
N THR A 234 -4.73 -2.80 10.00
CA THR A 234 -5.42 -2.33 8.79
C THR A 234 -5.52 -0.81 8.68
N LYS A 235 -5.27 -0.08 9.78
CA LYS A 235 -5.30 1.38 9.83
C LYS A 235 -3.90 2.02 9.86
N MET A 236 -2.82 1.24 9.82
CA MET A 236 -1.47 1.80 9.89
C MET A 236 -1.17 2.78 8.77
N GLY A 237 -1.71 2.58 7.56
CA GLY A 237 -1.55 3.53 6.46
C GLY A 237 -2.28 4.86 6.65
N ALA A 238 -3.23 4.96 7.59
CA ALA A 238 -3.87 6.22 7.95
C ALA A 238 -2.94 7.15 8.76
N GLY A 239 -1.89 6.59 9.38
CA GLY A 239 -0.96 7.34 10.21
C GLY A 239 -1.68 8.10 11.33
N ASN A 240 -1.37 9.39 11.49
CA ASN A 240 -2.05 10.28 12.41
C ASN A 240 -3.33 10.94 11.83
N GLY A 241 -3.72 10.61 10.60
CA GLY A 241 -4.86 11.22 9.90
C GLY A 241 -4.65 12.68 9.50
N GLN A 242 -3.40 13.13 9.37
CA GLN A 242 -3.07 14.51 8.99
C GLN A 242 -2.14 14.54 7.78
N LEU A 243 -2.68 14.96 6.63
CA LEU A 243 -1.87 15.32 5.46
C LEU A 243 -1.11 16.63 5.72
N GLY A 244 0.21 16.58 5.51
CA GLY A 244 1.09 17.73 5.61
C GLY A 244 1.00 18.67 4.41
N THR A 245 1.80 19.74 4.45
CA THR A 245 2.13 20.48 3.23
C THR A 245 3.34 19.79 2.58
N PRO A 246 3.26 19.38 1.30
CA PRO A 246 4.39 18.74 0.62
C PRO A 246 5.54 19.74 0.46
N THR A 247 6.75 19.21 0.36
CA THR A 247 7.93 20.03 0.09
C THR A 247 7.78 20.66 -1.28
N GLN A 248 8.20 21.92 -1.43
CA GLN A 248 8.10 22.60 -2.72
C GLN A 248 9.04 21.97 -3.75
N PRO A 249 8.66 21.89 -5.03
CA PRO A 249 9.56 21.41 -6.08
C PRO A 249 10.82 22.28 -6.16
N ASP A 250 11.96 21.68 -6.44
CA ASP A 250 13.17 22.44 -6.75
C ASP A 250 13.04 23.00 -8.18
N ALA A 251 13.17 24.32 -8.33
CA ALA A 251 13.05 25.03 -9.60
C ALA A 251 14.18 24.69 -10.61
N SER A 252 15.18 23.90 -10.20
CA SER A 252 16.39 23.61 -11.00
C SER A 252 16.37 22.28 -11.77
N GLN A 253 15.32 21.45 -11.64
CA GLN A 253 15.23 20.21 -12.42
C GLN A 253 14.79 20.50 -13.87
N PRO A 254 15.52 20.00 -14.90
CA PRO A 254 15.14 20.25 -16.28
C PRO A 254 13.79 19.61 -16.58
N ASN A 255 12.85 20.46 -16.97
CA ASN A 255 11.56 20.07 -17.50
C ASN A 255 11.78 19.06 -18.64
N ALA A 256 11.17 17.88 -18.57
CA ALA A 256 10.91 17.12 -19.79
C ALA A 256 9.97 18.00 -20.61
N SER A 257 10.52 18.69 -21.60
CA SER A 257 9.88 19.77 -22.34
C SER A 257 8.47 19.38 -22.79
N GLN A 258 7.47 19.86 -22.07
CA GLN A 258 6.12 20.01 -22.58
C GLN A 258 6.20 20.99 -23.75
N PRO A 259 5.65 20.69 -24.93
CA PRO A 259 5.56 21.68 -25.99
C PRO A 259 4.75 22.86 -25.48
N ALA A 260 5.37 24.03 -25.42
CA ALA A 260 4.67 25.27 -25.13
C ALA A 260 3.54 25.46 -26.15
N ALA A 261 2.34 25.80 -25.68
CA ALA A 261 1.23 26.22 -26.51
C ALA A 261 1.59 27.53 -27.23
N GLY A 262 2.25 27.41 -28.38
CA GLY A 262 2.46 28.50 -29.32
C GLY A 262 1.15 28.82 -30.03
N GLN A 263 0.80 30.11 -30.05
CA GLN A 263 -0.30 30.67 -30.84
C GLN A 263 -0.20 30.22 -32.31
N PRO A 264 -1.31 29.86 -32.98
CA PRO A 264 -1.26 29.37 -34.35
C PRO A 264 -1.01 30.53 -35.32
N VAL A 265 0.16 30.53 -35.97
CA VAL A 265 0.37 31.24 -37.24
C VAL A 265 -0.07 30.30 -38.36
N ALA A 266 -1.02 30.76 -39.18
CA ALA A 266 -1.62 29.98 -40.24
C ALA A 266 -0.63 29.72 -41.40
N SER A 267 -0.43 28.44 -41.72
CA SER A 267 0.08 28.00 -43.02
C SER A 267 -0.56 26.65 -43.38
N GLN A 268 -1.13 26.56 -44.58
CA GLN A 268 -1.93 25.43 -45.08
C GLN A 268 -1.18 24.08 -45.11
N PRO A 269 -1.87 22.93 -44.99
CA PRO A 269 -1.24 21.62 -45.11
C PRO A 269 -1.15 21.14 -46.57
N ALA A 270 0.01 20.58 -46.93
CA ALA A 270 0.16 19.65 -48.05
C ALA A 270 -0.26 18.23 -47.60
N ALA A 271 -0.98 17.52 -48.46
CA ALA A 271 -1.54 16.20 -48.17
C ALA A 271 -0.49 15.09 -48.23
N SER A 272 -0.48 14.22 -47.22
CA SER A 272 0.22 12.93 -47.24
C SER A 272 -0.61 11.88 -46.51
N SER A 273 -0.82 10.74 -47.18
CA SER A 273 -1.74 9.65 -46.83
C SER A 273 -1.38 8.91 -45.51
N PRO A 274 -2.36 8.37 -44.77
CA PRO A 274 -2.12 7.66 -43.52
C PRO A 274 -1.57 6.23 -43.72
N PRO A 275 -0.66 5.74 -42.85
CA PRO A 275 -0.24 4.34 -42.82
C PRO A 275 -1.31 3.44 -42.19
N ALA A 276 -1.36 2.19 -42.66
CA ALA A 276 -2.33 1.17 -42.29
C ALA A 276 -2.10 0.62 -40.87
N ALA A 277 -3.20 0.41 -40.14
CA ALA A 277 -3.22 -0.27 -38.85
C ALA A 277 -2.78 -1.73 -38.99
N THR A 278 -1.77 -2.13 -38.23
CA THR A 278 -1.30 -3.51 -38.12
C THR A 278 -1.75 -4.08 -36.78
N SER A 279 -2.83 -4.88 -36.79
CA SER A 279 -3.19 -5.78 -35.70
C SER A 279 -2.35 -7.06 -35.82
N GLY A 280 -1.40 -7.24 -34.91
CA GLY A 280 -0.50 -8.40 -34.90
C GLY A 280 -0.62 -9.21 -33.62
N TYR A 281 -1.54 -10.18 -33.58
CA TYR A 281 -1.38 -11.38 -32.76
C TYR A 281 -0.74 -12.46 -33.64
N PRO A 282 0.38 -13.10 -33.26
CA PRO A 282 0.89 -14.24 -34.01
C PRO A 282 0.02 -15.47 -33.75
N ALA A 283 -0.63 -15.95 -34.81
CA ALA A 283 -1.33 -17.23 -34.86
C ALA A 283 -0.34 -18.41 -34.96
N LEU A 284 -0.65 -19.48 -34.23
CA LEU A 284 0.02 -20.78 -34.25
C LEU A 284 -0.11 -21.48 -35.63
N PRO A 285 0.84 -22.34 -36.02
CA PRO A 285 0.84 -23.02 -37.32
C PRO A 285 -0.24 -24.13 -37.42
N PRO A 286 -0.81 -24.39 -38.62
CA PRO A 286 -1.95 -25.28 -38.79
C PRO A 286 -1.55 -26.76 -38.96
N ASN A 287 -2.26 -27.64 -38.26
CA ASN A 287 -2.32 -29.07 -38.57
C ASN A 287 -3.50 -29.32 -39.53
N GLY A 288 -3.25 -30.09 -40.59
CA GLY A 288 -4.21 -30.38 -41.66
C GLY A 288 -5.29 -31.39 -41.29
N GLY A 289 -6.44 -31.26 -41.96
CA GLY A 289 -7.54 -32.23 -41.95
C GLY A 289 -8.81 -31.61 -42.54
N GLY A 290 -9.23 -32.06 -43.72
CA GLY A 290 -10.24 -31.40 -44.55
C GLY A 290 -11.71 -31.68 -44.21
N ILE A 291 -12.62 -31.00 -44.94
CA ILE A 291 -13.72 -31.52 -45.79
C ILE A 291 -14.73 -30.38 -46.08
N PHE A 292 -15.28 -30.45 -47.29
CA PHE A 292 -16.04 -29.51 -48.13
C PHE A 292 -17.41 -29.01 -47.63
N ALA A 293 -17.78 -27.76 -47.96
CA ALA A 293 -18.98 -27.38 -48.75
C ALA A 293 -18.97 -25.87 -49.15
N PRO A 294 -19.48 -25.46 -50.34
CA PRO A 294 -19.31 -24.12 -50.91
C PRO A 294 -20.56 -23.23 -50.82
N GLY A 295 -20.39 -21.89 -50.88
CA GLY A 295 -21.52 -21.00 -51.12
C GLY A 295 -21.25 -19.49 -51.10
N ALA A 296 -21.33 -18.90 -52.29
CA ALA A 296 -21.69 -17.51 -52.64
C ALA A 296 -20.60 -16.41 -52.68
N SER A 297 -20.43 -15.90 -53.91
CA SER A 297 -19.55 -14.81 -54.33
C SER A 297 -20.11 -13.40 -54.07
N SER A 298 -19.16 -12.51 -53.77
CA SER A 298 -18.96 -11.09 -54.10
C SER A 298 -20.07 -10.20 -54.68
N ALA A 299 -20.23 -9.01 -54.07
CA ALA A 299 -20.40 -7.73 -54.78
C ALA A 299 -19.86 -6.54 -53.91
N PRO A 300 -19.38 -5.43 -54.52
CA PRO A 300 -18.46 -4.47 -53.90
C PRO A 300 -19.11 -3.27 -53.18
N ALA A 301 -18.38 -2.70 -52.21
CA ALA A 301 -18.78 -1.58 -51.37
C ALA A 301 -18.73 -0.22 -52.09
N SER A 302 -19.79 0.56 -51.92
CA SER A 302 -19.97 1.93 -52.40
C SER A 302 -19.23 2.94 -51.51
N LYS A 303 -18.53 3.89 -52.13
CA LYS A 303 -17.91 5.09 -51.50
C LYS A 303 -18.97 6.01 -50.89
N PRO A 304 -18.79 6.56 -49.67
CA PRO A 304 -19.60 7.68 -49.18
C PRO A 304 -19.00 9.05 -49.56
N THR A 305 -19.90 9.96 -49.94
CA THR A 305 -19.71 11.38 -50.30
C THR A 305 -19.49 12.25 -49.04
N PRO A 306 -18.67 13.33 -49.07
CA PRO A 306 -18.49 14.21 -47.92
C PRO A 306 -19.71 15.12 -47.67
N ALA A 307 -20.09 15.28 -46.41
CA ALA A 307 -21.10 16.24 -45.94
C ALA A 307 -20.52 17.66 -45.77
N PRO A 308 -21.33 18.73 -45.93
CA PRO A 308 -20.86 20.12 -45.83
C PRO A 308 -20.68 20.60 -44.37
N ALA A 309 -19.73 21.52 -44.19
CA ALA A 309 -19.31 22.10 -42.90
C ALA A 309 -20.38 23.02 -42.26
N PRO A 310 -20.47 23.11 -40.91
CA PRO A 310 -21.35 24.05 -40.22
C PRO A 310 -20.78 25.47 -40.18
N VAL A 311 -21.67 26.45 -40.35
CA VAL A 311 -21.41 27.90 -40.30
C VAL A 311 -21.39 28.40 -38.85
N ALA A 312 -20.43 29.26 -38.51
CA ALA A 312 -20.28 29.89 -37.20
C ALA A 312 -21.35 30.98 -36.92
N PRO A 313 -21.92 31.07 -35.71
CA PRO A 313 -22.77 32.19 -35.33
C PRO A 313 -21.98 33.39 -34.74
N LYS A 314 -22.45 34.59 -35.13
CA LYS A 314 -21.97 35.94 -34.78
C LYS A 314 -22.34 36.34 -33.33
N PRO A 315 -21.61 37.26 -32.65
CA PRO A 315 -21.80 37.56 -31.23
C PRO A 315 -23.03 38.44 -30.98
N SER A 316 -23.76 38.15 -29.90
CA SER A 316 -24.88 38.94 -29.39
C SER A 316 -24.58 39.49 -27.99
N SER A 317 -25.06 40.71 -27.76
CA SER A 317 -24.76 41.66 -26.68
C SER A 317 -25.27 41.28 -25.28
N ALA A 318 -24.56 41.78 -24.27
CA ALA A 318 -24.85 41.70 -22.84
C ALA A 318 -26.15 42.44 -22.43
N PRO A 319 -26.81 41.98 -21.35
CA PRO A 319 -27.68 42.84 -20.53
C PRO A 319 -27.13 43.08 -19.11
N GLU A 320 -27.49 44.26 -18.60
CA GLU A 320 -27.04 44.96 -17.41
C GLU A 320 -27.42 44.34 -16.05
N GLN A 321 -26.63 44.73 -15.05
CA GLN A 321 -26.78 44.59 -13.61
C GLN A 321 -27.86 45.52 -13.04
N PRO A 322 -28.58 45.14 -11.96
CA PRO A 322 -29.19 46.11 -11.05
C PRO A 322 -28.43 46.24 -9.72
N THR A 323 -28.29 47.49 -9.27
CA THR A 323 -27.70 47.95 -8.01
C THR A 323 -28.74 48.13 -6.88
N SER A 324 -28.31 47.76 -5.67
CA SER A 324 -28.60 48.29 -4.31
C SER A 324 -30.04 48.51 -3.81
N THR A 325 -30.33 47.92 -2.64
CA THR A 325 -30.91 48.67 -1.50
C THR A 325 -30.65 48.01 -0.13
N ALA A 326 -30.17 48.85 0.80
CA ALA A 326 -30.39 48.93 2.26
C ALA A 326 -29.95 47.81 3.25
N ALA A 327 -29.15 48.24 4.22
CA ALA A 327 -28.77 47.59 5.48
C ALA A 327 -29.90 47.58 6.54
N PRO A 328 -29.78 46.73 7.57
CA PRO A 328 -29.85 47.26 8.95
C PRO A 328 -28.83 46.66 9.94
N GLN A 329 -28.83 47.25 11.14
CA GLN A 329 -27.77 47.40 12.13
C GLN A 329 -27.37 46.18 12.99
N LYS A 330 -26.18 46.33 13.59
CA LYS A 330 -25.52 45.56 14.66
C LYS A 330 -26.30 45.54 15.98
N PRO A 331 -26.22 44.43 16.75
CA PRO A 331 -26.03 44.54 18.20
C PRO A 331 -24.78 43.82 18.74
N SER A 332 -24.48 44.18 19.99
CA SER A 332 -23.25 44.06 20.78
C SER A 332 -22.86 42.66 21.31
N THR A 333 -21.57 42.54 21.62
CA THR A 333 -20.88 41.49 22.40
C THR A 333 -21.44 41.25 23.80
N PRO A 334 -21.28 40.02 24.33
CA PRO A 334 -20.70 39.89 25.69
C PRO A 334 -19.60 38.82 25.84
N GLN A 335 -18.49 39.28 26.43
CA GLN A 335 -17.59 38.72 27.45
C GLN A 335 -17.16 37.24 27.48
N THR A 336 -15.83 37.11 27.58
CA THR A 336 -14.99 35.99 28.02
C THR A 336 -15.32 35.50 29.44
N PRO A 337 -15.24 34.19 29.71
CA PRO A 337 -15.01 33.68 31.07
C PRO A 337 -13.55 33.25 31.30
N SER A 338 -13.09 33.63 32.47
CA SER A 338 -11.79 33.44 33.12
C SER A 338 -11.42 32.00 33.49
N THR A 339 -10.11 31.71 33.50
CA THR A 339 -9.45 30.63 34.26
C THR A 339 -9.75 30.70 35.76
N PRO A 340 -9.87 29.53 36.42
CA PRO A 340 -9.33 29.38 37.77
C PRO A 340 -8.48 28.12 37.96
N GLY A 341 -7.29 28.32 38.53
CA GLY A 341 -6.98 27.84 39.88
C GLY A 341 -6.85 26.32 40.15
N ASN A 342 -5.60 25.93 40.37
CA ASN A 342 -5.12 24.73 41.06
C ASN A 342 -5.95 24.34 42.30
N GLY A 343 -6.36 23.08 42.41
CA GLY A 343 -7.08 22.55 43.56
C GLY A 343 -7.23 21.03 43.52
N SER A 344 -6.44 20.35 44.34
CA SER A 344 -6.48 18.91 44.61
C SER A 344 -7.85 18.48 45.16
N SER A 345 -8.50 17.53 44.50
CA SER A 345 -9.52 16.69 45.12
C SER A 345 -9.73 15.42 44.30
N ALA A 346 -9.36 14.29 44.93
CA ALA A 346 -9.67 12.95 44.46
C ALA A 346 -11.18 12.74 44.39
N PRO A 347 -11.70 12.02 43.38
CA PRO A 347 -12.98 11.32 43.48
C PRO A 347 -12.72 9.88 43.91
N SER A 348 -13.25 9.55 45.08
CA SER A 348 -13.36 8.20 45.60
C SER A 348 -14.45 7.43 44.85
N GLY A 349 -14.18 6.17 44.53
CA GLY A 349 -15.18 5.11 44.71
C GLY A 349 -16.09 4.75 43.54
N GLY A 350 -15.52 4.41 42.38
CA GLY A 350 -16.12 3.43 41.47
C GLY A 350 -15.47 2.07 41.73
N SER A 351 -16.27 1.05 42.07
CA SER A 351 -15.86 -0.28 42.57
C SER A 351 -15.12 -1.18 41.55
N GLY A 352 -14.05 -0.67 40.97
CA GLY A 352 -13.17 -1.36 40.03
C GLY A 352 -11.89 -0.58 39.73
N CYS A 353 -11.55 0.41 40.55
CA CYS A 353 -10.41 1.30 40.35
C CYS A 353 -9.39 1.12 41.49
N HIS A 354 -8.16 0.79 41.14
CA HIS A 354 -7.03 0.79 42.08
C HIS A 354 -6.23 2.10 41.92
N PRO A 355 -5.99 2.86 43.00
CA PRO A 355 -5.32 4.15 42.90
C PRO A 355 -3.88 3.99 42.44
N CYS A 356 -3.43 4.90 41.58
CA CYS A 356 -2.06 4.93 41.07
C CYS A 356 -1.63 6.38 40.82
N THR A 357 -0.34 6.61 40.62
CA THR A 357 0.22 7.98 40.54
C THR A 357 0.95 8.30 39.24
N THR A 358 1.35 7.28 38.48
CA THR A 358 2.14 7.45 37.25
C THR A 358 1.37 6.86 36.09
N ASP A 359 0.85 7.72 35.22
CA ASP A 359 0.12 7.29 34.02
C ASP A 359 1.02 6.43 33.12
N GLY A 360 0.46 5.33 32.61
CA GLY A 360 1.16 4.33 31.82
C GLY A 360 1.90 3.26 32.63
N ALA A 361 2.03 3.40 33.95
CA ALA A 361 2.68 2.38 34.77
C ALA A 361 1.80 1.12 34.96
N VAL A 362 2.43 -0.05 34.99
CA VAL A 362 1.78 -1.31 35.40
C VAL A 362 1.65 -1.32 36.93
N VAL A 363 0.43 -1.47 37.40
CA VAL A 363 0.07 -1.52 38.81
C VAL A 363 -0.32 -2.96 39.16
N CYS A 364 0.43 -3.60 40.05
CA CYS A 364 0.10 -4.95 40.51
C CYS A 364 -1.03 -4.89 41.54
N ILE A 365 -2.14 -5.57 41.25
CA ILE A 365 -3.33 -5.62 42.09
C ILE A 365 -3.41 -7.04 42.66
N GLY A 366 -2.70 -7.26 43.77
CA GLY A 366 -2.38 -8.61 44.25
C GLY A 366 -1.39 -9.32 43.34
N THR A 367 -1.37 -10.66 43.38
CA THR A 367 -0.40 -11.48 42.61
C THR A 367 -0.94 -11.98 41.27
N SER A 368 -2.26 -12.01 41.09
CA SER A 368 -2.94 -12.60 39.93
C SER A 368 -3.64 -11.58 39.04
N GLN A 369 -3.55 -10.29 39.36
CA GLN A 369 -4.15 -9.22 38.56
C GLN A 369 -3.17 -8.05 38.41
N PHE A 370 -3.31 -7.31 37.32
CA PHE A 370 -2.57 -6.08 37.04
C PHE A 370 -3.53 -5.05 36.43
N GLY A 371 -3.18 -3.78 36.49
CA GLY A 371 -3.88 -2.73 35.75
C GLY A 371 -2.87 -1.73 35.18
N LEU A 372 -3.23 -1.06 34.09
CA LEU A 372 -2.46 0.09 33.59
C LEU A 372 -3.01 1.36 34.21
N CYS A 373 -2.14 2.16 34.80
CA CYS A 373 -2.52 3.42 35.41
C CYS A 373 -2.92 4.43 34.33
N ASN A 374 -4.11 5.00 34.45
CA ASN A 374 -4.57 6.08 33.60
C ASN A 374 -5.37 7.09 34.44
N HIS A 375 -4.88 8.32 34.51
CA HIS A 375 -5.43 9.44 35.28
C HIS A 375 -5.71 9.09 36.74
N GLY A 376 -4.74 8.42 37.38
CA GLY A 376 -4.80 8.04 38.79
C GLY A 376 -5.62 6.78 39.08
N CYS A 377 -6.10 6.09 38.05
CA CYS A 377 -6.88 4.88 38.16
C CYS A 377 -6.27 3.70 37.37
N ALA A 378 -6.06 2.56 38.03
CA ALA A 378 -5.69 1.31 37.39
C ALA A 378 -6.83 0.29 37.54
N VAL A 379 -7.43 -0.13 36.43
CA VAL A 379 -8.52 -1.11 36.43
C VAL A 379 -7.93 -2.53 36.51
N PRO A 380 -8.35 -3.38 37.47
CA PRO A 380 -7.85 -4.74 37.61
C PRO A 380 -8.20 -5.63 36.41
N GLN A 381 -7.18 -6.28 35.86
CA GLN A 381 -7.26 -7.29 34.81
C GLN A 381 -6.58 -8.57 35.27
N ALA A 382 -7.22 -9.71 34.99
CA ALA A 382 -6.67 -11.02 35.34
C ALA A 382 -5.40 -11.32 34.53
N LEU A 383 -4.40 -11.88 35.20
CA LEU A 383 -3.19 -12.39 34.56
C LEU A 383 -3.46 -13.75 33.92
N ALA A 384 -2.76 -14.02 32.82
CA ALA A 384 -2.77 -15.33 32.20
C ALA A 384 -2.26 -16.42 33.14
N ASN A 385 -2.74 -17.66 32.96
CA ASN A 385 -2.29 -18.81 33.73
C ASN A 385 -0.78 -18.97 33.66
N GLY A 386 -0.13 -19.07 34.82
CA GLY A 386 1.33 -19.17 34.91
C GLY A 386 2.06 -17.83 34.95
N MET A 387 1.36 -16.69 35.05
CA MET A 387 1.95 -15.37 35.27
C MET A 387 1.66 -14.86 36.70
N SER A 388 2.50 -13.94 37.20
CA SER A 388 2.31 -13.23 38.47
C SER A 388 2.76 -11.78 38.33
N CYS A 389 2.05 -10.85 38.96
CA CYS A 389 2.48 -9.45 39.03
C CYS A 389 3.21 -9.21 40.36
N SER A 390 4.43 -8.68 40.29
CA SER A 390 5.18 -8.24 41.46
C SER A 390 6.06 -7.05 41.11
N GLY A 391 6.12 -6.05 41.99
CA GLY A 391 6.99 -4.88 41.81
C GLY A 391 6.70 -4.04 40.56
N GLY A 392 5.45 -3.99 40.10
CA GLY A 392 5.07 -3.25 38.88
C GLY A 392 5.45 -3.95 37.57
N ALA A 393 5.76 -5.24 37.63
CA ALA A 393 6.06 -6.05 36.46
C ALA A 393 5.27 -7.37 36.47
N VAL A 394 4.81 -7.79 35.29
CA VAL A 394 4.18 -9.09 35.08
C VAL A 394 5.24 -10.08 34.63
N VAL A 395 5.48 -11.11 35.45
CA VAL A 395 6.52 -12.12 35.24
C VAL A 395 5.93 -13.52 35.26
N ALA A 396 6.61 -14.49 34.64
CA ALA A 396 6.18 -15.89 34.70
C ALA A 396 6.34 -16.46 36.13
N SER A 397 5.26 -17.04 36.66
CA SER A 397 5.21 -17.77 37.92
C SER A 397 5.92 -19.12 37.78
N VAL A 398 7.25 -19.13 37.82
CA VAL A 398 8.03 -20.37 37.65
C VAL A 398 7.92 -21.24 38.91
N LYS A 399 6.85 -22.04 39.03
CA LYS A 399 6.91 -23.28 39.83
C LYS A 399 7.32 -24.42 38.92
N ARG A 400 8.63 -24.57 38.69
CA ARG A 400 9.21 -25.80 38.14
C ARG A 400 9.01 -26.93 39.16
N SER A 401 8.03 -27.80 38.93
CA SER A 401 8.16 -29.21 39.29
C SER A 401 7.65 -30.07 38.13
N VAL A 402 8.49 -30.21 37.10
CA VAL A 402 8.27 -31.23 36.08
C VAL A 402 8.68 -32.56 36.70
N LYS A 403 7.74 -33.25 37.36
CA LYS A 403 7.91 -34.67 37.68
C LYS A 403 7.74 -35.44 36.36
N PHE A 404 8.85 -35.86 35.77
CA PHE A 404 8.83 -36.84 34.70
C PHE A 404 8.27 -38.17 35.24
N PRO A 405 7.25 -38.78 34.61
CA PRO A 405 6.88 -40.15 34.93
C PRO A 405 8.06 -41.06 34.56
N ARG A 406 8.55 -41.84 35.53
CA ARG A 406 9.56 -42.87 35.30
C ARG A 406 9.00 -43.88 34.29
N ALA A 407 9.51 -43.86 33.06
CA ALA A 407 9.28 -44.94 32.12
C ALA A 407 9.88 -46.23 32.69
N HIS A 408 9.03 -47.24 32.90
CA HIS A 408 9.46 -48.58 33.29
C HIS A 408 10.27 -49.21 32.14
N LEU A 409 11.57 -49.42 32.37
CA LEU A 409 12.40 -50.25 31.51
C LEU A 409 11.92 -51.71 31.59
N HIS A 410 11.32 -52.21 30.51
CA HIS A 410 11.18 -53.66 30.31
C HIS A 410 12.55 -54.25 29.94
N ARG A 411 13.15 -54.93 30.91
CA ARG A 411 14.34 -55.76 30.75
C ARG A 411 13.94 -57.03 29.99
N ARG A 412 14.20 -57.11 28.68
CA ARG A 412 14.13 -58.37 27.93
C ARG A 412 15.37 -59.20 28.25
N HIS A 413 15.18 -60.29 28.98
CA HIS A 413 16.17 -61.35 29.09
C HIS A 413 16.22 -62.10 27.75
N ALA A 414 17.35 -61.99 27.04
CA ALA A 414 17.69 -62.93 25.98
C ALA A 414 18.28 -64.17 26.66
N ALA A 415 17.55 -65.28 26.64
CA ALA A 415 18.07 -66.60 26.98
C ALA A 415 18.66 -67.22 25.72
N SER A 416 19.96 -67.47 25.78
CA SER A 416 20.70 -68.33 24.88
C SER A 416 20.24 -69.77 25.06
N HIS A 417 19.83 -70.44 23.98
CA HIS A 417 19.93 -71.90 23.94
C HIS A 417 20.42 -72.37 22.57
N PHE A 418 21.60 -73.00 22.64
CA PHE A 418 22.11 -74.04 21.76
C PHE A 418 21.07 -75.15 21.58
N ILE A 419 20.81 -75.58 20.33
CA ILE A 419 21.35 -76.78 19.65
C ILE A 419 21.04 -76.63 18.16
#